data_AF-A0A941HGQ9-F1
#
_entry.id   AF-A0A941HGQ9-F1
#
_cell.length_a   1.000
_cell.length_b   1.000
_cell.length_c   1.000
_cell.angle_alpha   90.00
_cell.angle_beta   90.00
_cell.angle_gamma   90.00
#
_symmetry.space_group_name_H-M   'P 1'
#
loop_
_entity.id
_entity.type
_entity.pdbx_description
1 polymer ?
#
loop_
_entity_poly.entity_id
_entity_poly.type
_entity_poly.pdbx_seq_one_letter_code
_entity_poly.pdbx_strand_id
1 'polypeptide(L)'
;MALPAALAVQAIKKRSKVTVGRKTTNILLATGLGVAAFWGVRALWRRFKRDIREGQALNEGNPANFAIRLVMAFENDNAFGWGTDEETLFRTLEQIPTASMMRKVQRAYRDLEGRNLAADLQSELTTEEFAIANEIINSKR
;
A
#
# COMPACT_ATOMS: atom_id res chain seq x y z
N MET A 1 49.09 -22.67 7.69
CA MET A 1 49.76 -21.54 7.02
C MET A 1 48.68 -20.56 6.56
N ALA A 2 48.63 -19.38 7.17
CA ALA A 2 47.61 -18.36 6.94
C ALA A 2 47.93 -17.53 5.69
N LEU A 3 46.92 -17.25 4.88
CA LEU A 3 47.03 -16.38 3.71
C LEU A 3 47.46 -14.97 4.17
N PRO A 4 48.48 -14.34 3.55
CA PRO A 4 49.01 -13.08 4.03
C PRO A 4 47.99 -11.96 3.78
N ALA A 5 47.57 -11.29 4.86
CA ALA A 5 46.70 -10.12 4.88
C ALA A 5 47.20 -8.92 4.03
N ALA A 6 48.36 -9.04 3.40
CA ALA A 6 48.99 -8.03 2.56
C ALA A 6 48.23 -7.73 1.25
N LEU A 7 47.41 -8.65 0.72
CA LEU A 7 46.59 -8.38 -0.46
C LEU A 7 45.30 -7.61 -0.15
N ALA A 8 44.74 -7.76 1.06
CA ALA A 8 43.53 -7.06 1.48
C ALA A 8 43.80 -5.57 1.81
N VAL A 9 45.00 -5.25 2.29
CA VAL A 9 45.37 -3.89 2.71
C VAL A 9 45.60 -2.95 1.52
N GLN A 10 46.00 -3.47 0.36
CA GLN A 10 46.23 -2.63 -0.84
C GLN A 10 44.93 -2.15 -1.49
N ALA A 11 43.81 -2.87 -1.33
CA ALA A 11 42.50 -2.47 -1.87
C ALA A 11 41.86 -1.29 -1.11
N ILE A 12 42.26 -1.05 0.15
CA ILE A 12 41.66 -0.01 1.02
C ILE A 12 42.33 1.35 0.79
N LYS A 13 43.56 1.39 0.23
CA LYS A 13 44.37 2.60 0.12
C LYS A 13 43.99 3.54 -1.04
N LYS A 14 42.97 3.20 -1.84
CA LYS A 14 42.50 4.01 -2.98
C LYS A 14 41.14 4.71 -2.75
N ARG A 15 40.81 5.10 -1.51
CA ARG A 15 39.68 6.00 -1.26
C ARG A 15 40.05 7.42 -1.65
N SER A 16 39.46 7.94 -2.74
CA SER A 16 39.41 9.37 -3.00
C SER A 16 38.63 10.05 -1.86
N LYS A 17 39.23 11.07 -1.25
CA LYS A 17 38.53 11.96 -0.32
C LYS A 17 37.55 12.79 -1.13
N VAL A 18 36.26 12.45 -1.06
CA VAL A 18 35.19 13.28 -1.63
C VAL A 18 34.58 14.10 -0.51
N THR A 19 34.86 15.40 -0.52
CA THR A 19 34.24 16.39 0.36
C THR A 19 32.85 16.71 -0.18
N VAL A 20 31.81 16.22 0.48
CA VAL A 20 30.42 16.37 0.02
C VAL A 20 29.86 17.72 0.46
N GLY A 21 29.81 18.67 -0.47
CA GLY A 21 29.04 19.92 -0.32
C GLY A 21 27.55 19.68 -0.59
N ARG A 22 26.69 20.33 0.21
CA ARG A 22 25.22 20.13 0.31
C ARG A 22 24.39 20.42 -0.96
N LYS A 23 25.01 20.61 -2.13
CA LYS A 23 24.34 21.02 -3.39
C LYS A 23 24.59 20.12 -4.62
N THR A 24 25.18 18.93 -4.48
CA THR A 24 25.44 18.05 -5.64
C THR A 24 24.93 16.64 -5.42
N THR A 25 23.60 16.47 -5.35
CA THR A 25 22.95 15.15 -5.20
C THR A 25 22.55 14.51 -6.54
N ASN A 26 23.06 14.99 -7.68
CA ASN A 26 22.66 14.50 -9.00
C ASN A 26 23.76 13.78 -9.81
N ILE A 27 24.94 13.51 -9.23
CA ILE A 27 26.04 12.82 -9.94
C ILE A 27 26.41 11.52 -9.22
N LEU A 28 25.42 10.65 -9.01
CA LEU A 28 25.64 9.22 -8.71
C LEU A 28 24.82 8.35 -9.66
N LEU A 29 24.58 8.85 -10.88
CA LEU A 29 23.79 8.22 -11.93
C LEU A 29 24.62 7.80 -13.17
N ALA A 30 25.95 7.96 -13.14
CA ALA A 30 26.78 7.87 -14.34
C ALA A 30 27.81 6.72 -14.37
N THR A 31 27.60 5.62 -13.64
CA THR A 31 28.42 4.41 -13.79
C THR A 31 27.56 3.15 -13.78
N GLY A 32 26.89 2.83 -14.91
CA GLY A 32 26.40 1.50 -15.33
C GLY A 32 25.42 0.69 -14.45
N LEU A 33 25.47 0.82 -13.13
CA LEU A 33 24.68 0.10 -12.13
C LEU A 33 23.41 0.86 -11.69
N GLY A 34 23.33 2.16 -12.02
CA GLY A 34 22.25 3.04 -11.56
C GLY A 34 20.87 2.73 -12.12
N VAL A 35 20.77 2.25 -13.36
CA VAL A 35 19.46 1.97 -14.01
C VAL A 35 18.82 0.71 -13.43
N ALA A 36 19.61 -0.36 -13.23
CA ALA A 36 19.13 -1.59 -12.59
C ALA A 36 18.76 -1.37 -11.12
N ALA A 37 19.58 -0.58 -10.39
CA ALA A 37 19.28 -0.22 -9.01
C ALA A 37 18.00 0.64 -8.90
N PHE A 38 17.77 1.59 -9.83
CA PHE A 38 16.57 2.44 -9.81
C PHE A 38 15.28 1.64 -10.07
N TRP A 39 15.29 0.71 -11.02
CA TRP A 39 14.14 -0.18 -11.26
C TRP A 39 13.94 -1.20 -10.14
N GLY A 40 15.04 -1.76 -9.61
CA GLY A 40 15.04 -2.69 -8.48
C GLY A 40 14.50 -2.06 -7.21
N VAL A 41 14.95 -0.86 -6.86
CA VAL A 41 14.44 -0.09 -5.70
C VAL A 41 12.96 0.26 -5.89
N ARG A 42 12.51 0.64 -7.10
CA ARG A 42 11.08 0.91 -7.38
C ARG A 42 10.19 -0.34 -7.28
N ALA A 43 10.71 -1.52 -7.65
CA ALA A 43 9.98 -2.78 -7.51
C ALA A 43 9.95 -3.26 -6.05
N LEU A 44 11.06 -3.13 -5.33
CA LEU A 44 11.18 -3.50 -3.92
C LEU A 44 10.33 -2.59 -3.03
N TRP A 45 10.23 -1.29 -3.34
CA TRP A 45 9.40 -0.33 -2.61
C TRP A 45 7.90 -0.65 -2.70
N ARG A 46 7.44 -1.28 -3.80
CA ARG A 46 6.05 -1.76 -3.93
C ARG A 46 5.77 -2.99 -3.06
N ARG A 47 6.76 -3.86 -2.82
CA ARG A 47 6.62 -5.06 -1.97
C ARG A 47 6.75 -4.74 -0.48
N PHE A 48 7.76 -3.95 -0.08
CA PHE A 48 7.93 -3.54 1.33
C PHE A 48 6.78 -2.69 1.89
N LYS A 49 6.04 -1.97 1.03
CA LYS A 49 4.87 -1.18 1.45
C LYS A 49 3.68 -2.06 1.87
N ARG A 50 3.60 -3.33 1.44
CA ARG A 50 2.51 -4.26 1.78
C ARG A 50 2.71 -4.87 3.17
N ASP A 51 3.88 -5.44 3.46
CA ASP A 51 4.15 -6.17 4.72
C ASP A 51 4.13 -5.27 5.98
N ILE A 52 4.45 -3.98 5.86
CA ILE A 52 4.41 -3.04 7.01
C ILE A 52 2.96 -2.62 7.35
N ARG A 53 1.99 -2.81 6.44
CA ARG A 53 0.60 -2.35 6.64
C ARG A 53 -0.31 -3.39 7.29
N GLU A 54 -0.04 -4.67 7.07
CA GLU A 54 -0.81 -5.77 7.65
C GLU A 54 -0.72 -5.78 9.19
N GLY A 55 0.47 -5.57 9.76
CA GLY A 55 0.65 -5.53 11.22
C GLY A 55 -0.01 -4.34 11.92
N GLN A 56 -0.28 -3.23 11.21
CA GLN A 56 -1.00 -2.08 11.78
C GLN A 56 -2.52 -2.17 11.60
N ALA A 57 -3.03 -3.06 10.74
CA ALA A 57 -4.46 -3.19 10.44
C ALA A 57 -5.27 -3.66 11.67
N LEU A 58 -4.63 -4.13 12.74
CA LEU A 58 -5.32 -4.61 13.95
C LEU A 58 -5.77 -3.48 14.91
N ASN A 59 -5.47 -2.20 14.61
CA ASN A 59 -6.01 -1.06 15.37
C ASN A 59 -7.36 -0.60 14.77
N GLU A 60 -8.39 -0.45 15.60
CA GLU A 60 -9.78 -0.09 15.22
C GLU A 60 -9.94 1.23 14.44
N GLY A 61 -8.91 2.08 14.39
CA GLY A 61 -8.89 3.33 13.60
C GLY A 61 -8.07 3.27 12.31
N ASN A 62 -7.54 2.10 11.91
CA ASN A 62 -6.67 2.01 10.73
C ASN A 62 -7.48 1.95 9.42
N PRO A 63 -7.20 2.82 8.42
CA PRO A 63 -7.81 2.74 7.11
C PRO A 63 -7.73 1.36 6.42
N ALA A 64 -6.64 0.62 6.67
CA ALA A 64 -6.45 -0.73 6.14
C ALA A 64 -7.43 -1.74 6.74
N ASN A 65 -7.78 -1.61 8.01
CA ASN A 65 -8.77 -2.49 8.65
C ASN A 65 -10.13 -2.36 7.97
N PHE A 66 -10.62 -1.12 7.85
CA PHE A 66 -11.88 -0.85 7.13
C PHE A 66 -11.83 -1.37 5.70
N ALA A 67 -10.71 -1.18 4.99
CA ALA A 67 -10.58 -1.69 3.64
C ALA A 67 -10.67 -3.23 3.58
N ILE A 68 -9.98 -3.94 4.47
CA ILE A 68 -10.06 -5.41 4.56
C ILE A 68 -11.49 -5.86 4.88
N ARG A 69 -12.19 -5.17 5.79
CA ARG A 69 -13.58 -5.49 6.11
C ARG A 69 -14.54 -5.28 4.94
N LEU A 70 -14.31 -4.25 4.12
CA LEU A 70 -15.06 -4.05 2.88
C LEU A 70 -14.77 -5.18 1.89
N VAL A 71 -13.50 -5.60 1.74
CA VAL A 71 -13.13 -6.74 0.89
C VAL A 71 -13.83 -8.01 1.37
N MET A 72 -13.74 -8.34 2.66
CA MET A 72 -14.42 -9.51 3.23
C MET A 72 -15.94 -9.45 3.05
N ALA A 73 -16.53 -8.26 3.04
CA ALA A 73 -17.97 -8.12 2.78
C ALA A 73 -18.32 -8.46 1.33
N PHE A 74 -17.52 -8.04 0.35
CA PHE A 74 -17.73 -8.44 -1.05
C PHE A 74 -17.37 -9.90 -1.33
N GLU A 75 -16.40 -10.44 -0.58
CA GLU A 75 -15.93 -11.83 -0.72
C GLU A 75 -16.69 -12.80 0.19
N ASN A 76 -17.85 -12.42 0.76
CA ASN A 76 -18.60 -13.31 1.64
C ASN A 76 -19.26 -14.45 0.86
N ASP A 77 -18.45 -15.48 0.62
CA ASP A 77 -18.85 -16.78 0.13
C ASP A 77 -19.79 -17.43 1.15
N ASN A 78 -21.09 -17.20 1.00
CA ASN A 78 -22.08 -18.17 1.42
C ASN A 78 -21.80 -19.53 0.73
N ALA A 79 -22.41 -20.64 1.16
CA ALA A 79 -22.01 -22.00 0.75
C ALA A 79 -22.00 -22.29 -0.77
N PHE A 80 -22.47 -21.35 -1.60
CA PHE A 80 -22.50 -21.39 -3.07
C PHE A 80 -21.59 -20.35 -3.74
N GLY A 81 -20.88 -19.52 -2.98
CA GLY A 81 -19.91 -18.52 -3.44
C GLY A 81 -20.52 -17.29 -4.12
N TRP A 82 -21.78 -16.97 -3.82
CA TRP A 82 -22.58 -15.98 -4.54
C TRP A 82 -23.17 -14.94 -3.59
N GLY A 83 -22.69 -13.70 -3.66
CA GLY A 83 -23.34 -12.56 -3.02
C GLY A 83 -22.39 -11.73 -2.16
N THR A 84 -22.88 -10.58 -1.74
CA THR A 84 -22.18 -9.65 -0.84
C THR A 84 -22.79 -9.77 0.55
N ASP A 85 -22.01 -9.56 1.60
CA ASP A 85 -22.52 -9.31 2.95
C ASP A 85 -22.90 -7.84 3.07
N GLU A 86 -24.12 -7.49 2.64
CA GLU A 86 -24.56 -6.10 2.64
C GLU A 86 -24.57 -5.52 4.06
N GLU A 87 -24.94 -6.32 5.06
CA GLU A 87 -24.95 -5.90 6.46
C GLU A 87 -23.55 -5.48 6.92
N THR A 88 -22.55 -6.33 6.71
CA THR A 88 -21.16 -6.02 7.04
C THR A 88 -20.64 -4.84 6.22
N LEU A 89 -21.00 -4.76 4.93
CA LEU A 89 -20.59 -3.66 4.06
C LEU A 89 -21.10 -2.31 4.58
N PHE A 90 -22.41 -2.17 4.77
CA PHE A 90 -23.04 -0.92 5.21
C PHE A 90 -22.57 -0.53 6.61
N ARG A 91 -22.52 -1.48 7.56
CA ARG A 91 -22.01 -1.24 8.91
C ARG A 91 -20.56 -0.76 8.89
N THR A 92 -19.73 -1.31 7.99
CA THR A 92 -18.34 -0.88 7.83
C THR A 92 -18.26 0.54 7.27
N LEU A 93 -19.08 0.87 6.27
CA LEU A 93 -19.15 2.23 5.70
C LEU A 93 -19.59 3.25 6.76
N GLU A 94 -20.58 2.94 7.59
CA GLU A 94 -21.07 3.82 8.66
C GLU A 94 -20.00 4.11 9.72
N GLN A 95 -19.24 3.08 10.12
CA GLN A 95 -18.20 3.20 11.14
C GLN A 95 -17.00 4.06 10.71
N ILE A 96 -16.83 4.34 9.42
CA ILE A 96 -15.78 5.25 8.93
C ILE A 96 -16.18 6.70 9.32
N PRO A 97 -15.43 7.38 10.20
CA PRO A 97 -15.97 8.55 10.91
C PRO A 97 -15.94 9.86 10.12
N THR A 98 -15.02 10.01 9.16
CA THR A 98 -14.78 11.30 8.47
C THR A 98 -14.51 11.09 6.99
N ALA A 99 -14.73 12.15 6.19
CA ALA A 99 -14.40 12.14 4.77
C ALA A 99 -12.90 11.91 4.54
N SER A 100 -12.05 12.43 5.43
CA SER A 100 -10.59 12.21 5.36
C SER A 100 -10.22 10.74 5.59
N MET A 101 -10.86 10.08 6.55
CA MET A 101 -10.68 8.65 6.77
C MET A 101 -11.18 7.85 5.58
N MET A 102 -12.37 8.17 5.05
CA MET A 102 -12.95 7.49 3.89
C MET A 102 -12.00 7.53 2.68
N ARG A 103 -11.39 8.69 2.38
CA ARG A 103 -10.37 8.79 1.31
C ARG A 103 -9.14 7.93 1.56
N LYS A 104 -8.75 7.72 2.82
CA LYS A 104 -7.65 6.80 3.16
C LYS A 104 -8.08 5.34 2.99
N VAL A 105 -9.31 4.99 3.38
CA VAL A 105 -9.88 3.65 3.18
C VAL A 105 -9.97 3.31 1.70
N GLN A 106 -10.52 4.19 0.86
CA GLN A 106 -10.59 3.99 -0.60
C GLN A 106 -9.21 3.78 -1.23
N ARG A 107 -8.18 4.50 -0.75
CA ARG A 107 -6.79 4.27 -1.20
C ARG A 107 -6.25 2.93 -0.73
N ALA A 108 -6.51 2.53 0.50
CA ALA A 108 -6.09 1.24 1.03
C ALA A 108 -6.78 0.09 0.29
N TYR A 109 -8.09 0.20 0.06
CA TYR A 109 -8.88 -0.75 -0.72
C TYR A 109 -8.30 -0.94 -2.12
N ARG A 110 -8.04 0.15 -2.85
CA ARG A 110 -7.40 0.06 -4.17
C ARG A 110 -5.99 -0.51 -4.13
N ASP A 111 -5.24 -0.25 -3.05
CA ASP A 111 -3.91 -0.84 -2.87
C ASP A 111 -3.98 -2.37 -2.64
N LEU A 112 -5.10 -2.89 -2.07
CA LEU A 112 -5.37 -4.32 -1.84
C LEU A 112 -5.90 -5.00 -3.11
N GLU A 113 -7.02 -4.51 -3.66
CA GLU A 113 -7.79 -5.17 -4.74
C GLU A 113 -7.32 -4.78 -6.15
N GLY A 114 -6.55 -3.70 -6.28
CA GLY A 114 -6.17 -3.16 -7.58
C GLY A 114 -7.31 -2.45 -8.35
N ARG A 115 -8.53 -2.46 -7.81
CA ARG A 115 -9.73 -1.77 -8.35
C ARG A 115 -10.28 -0.75 -7.34
N ASN A 116 -11.15 0.15 -7.81
CA ASN A 116 -11.71 1.20 -6.97
C ASN A 116 -12.92 0.69 -6.20
N LEU A 117 -13.05 1.03 -4.92
CA LEU A 117 -14.21 0.68 -4.09
C LEU A 117 -15.55 1.07 -4.75
N ALA A 118 -15.62 2.22 -5.42
CA ALA A 118 -16.84 2.66 -6.08
C ALA A 118 -17.26 1.76 -7.26
N ALA A 119 -16.30 1.10 -7.92
CA ALA A 119 -16.60 0.16 -9.00
C ALA A 119 -17.22 -1.12 -8.43
N ASP A 120 -16.67 -1.64 -7.32
CA ASP A 120 -17.18 -2.85 -6.68
C ASP A 120 -18.54 -2.59 -6.03
N LEU A 121 -18.73 -1.44 -5.38
CA LEU A 121 -20.06 -1.02 -4.92
C LEU A 121 -21.09 -0.95 -6.06
N GLN A 122 -20.67 -0.58 -7.27
CA GLN A 122 -21.58 -0.50 -8.42
C GLN A 122 -21.87 -1.87 -9.04
N SER A 123 -20.91 -2.80 -9.02
CA SER A 123 -21.09 -4.14 -9.61
C SER A 123 -21.82 -5.10 -8.69
N GLU A 124 -21.57 -4.99 -7.38
CA GLU A 124 -22.08 -5.93 -6.39
C GLU A 124 -23.45 -5.53 -5.82
N LEU A 125 -23.78 -4.23 -5.78
CA LEU A 125 -25.02 -3.75 -5.17
C LEU A 125 -26.12 -3.47 -6.20
N THR A 126 -27.37 -3.55 -5.75
CA THR A 126 -28.50 -3.00 -6.52
C THR A 126 -28.40 -1.49 -6.65
N THR A 127 -29.20 -0.91 -7.55
CA THR A 127 -29.21 0.56 -7.76
C THR A 127 -29.60 1.33 -6.49
N GLU A 128 -30.54 0.79 -5.71
CA GLU A 128 -31.01 1.41 -4.46
C GLU A 128 -29.92 1.37 -3.38
N GLU A 129 -29.32 0.20 -3.16
CA GLU A 129 -28.23 0.00 -2.21
C GLU A 129 -27.00 0.84 -2.56
N PHE A 130 -26.65 0.93 -3.85
CA PHE A 130 -25.57 1.80 -4.31
C PHE A 130 -25.86 3.28 -4.01
N ALA A 131 -27.11 3.73 -4.14
CA ALA A 131 -27.49 5.10 -3.79
C ALA A 131 -27.32 5.34 -2.28
N ILE A 132 -27.76 4.40 -1.44
CA ILE A 132 -27.61 4.46 0.02
C ILE A 132 -26.13 4.48 0.42
N ALA A 133 -25.31 3.60 -0.18
CA ALA A 133 -23.87 3.57 0.08
C ALA A 133 -23.21 4.92 -0.25
N ASN A 134 -23.58 5.54 -1.37
CA ASN A 134 -23.10 6.86 -1.74
C ASN A 134 -23.57 7.95 -0.79
N GLU A 135 -24.81 7.89 -0.28
CA GLU A 135 -25.31 8.81 0.72
C GLU A 135 -24.50 8.72 2.03
N ILE A 136 -24.24 7.50 2.52
CA ILE A 136 -23.41 7.26 3.71
C ILE A 136 -22.00 7.83 3.49
N ILE A 137 -21.44 7.67 2.30
CA ILE A 137 -20.10 8.18 1.96
C ILE A 137 -20.09 9.72 1.90
N ASN A 138 -21.09 10.31 1.26
CA ASN A 138 -21.18 11.76 1.03
C ASN A 138 -21.63 12.55 2.26
N SER A 139 -22.34 11.93 3.20
CA SER A 139 -22.76 12.56 4.46
C SER A 139 -21.61 12.78 5.45
N LYS A 140 -20.45 12.14 5.23
CA LYS A 140 -19.27 12.29 6.07
C LYS A 140 -18.66 13.68 5.92
N ARG A 141 -18.43 14.36 7.05
CA ARG A 141 -17.79 15.68 7.12
C ARG A 141 -16.26 15.59 7.19
#